data_AF-A0A085FMJ1-F1
#
_entry.id   AF-A0A085FMJ1-F1
#
_cell.length_a   1.000
_cell.length_b   1.000
_cell.length_c   1.000
_cell.angle_alpha   90.00
_cell.angle_beta   90.00
_cell.angle_gamma   90.00
#
_symmetry.space_group_name_H-M   'P 1'
#
loop_
_entity.id
_entity.type
_entity.pdbx_description
1 polymer ?
#
loop_
_entity_poly.entity_id
_entity_poly.type
_entity_poly.pdbx_seq_one_letter_code
_entity_poly.pdbx_strand_id
1 'polypeptide(L)'
;MEKIISGQKYRVIGSSDYPVCDCCGKTNLTRAVGLESEDGEAINVGVICASKLLRQPYMGKTYPVSPEAVLSIGRRVTRERVTSYLHAR
;
A
#
# COMPACT_ATOMS: atom_id res chain seq x y z
N MET A 1 -16.21 -9.09 -3.59
CA MET A 1 -15.24 -8.19 -4.25
C MET A 1 -14.85 -7.15 -3.20
N GLU A 2 -14.12 -7.56 -2.18
CA GLU A 2 -13.68 -6.77 -1.03
C GLU A 2 -12.43 -7.47 -0.50
N LYS A 3 -11.23 -7.07 -0.96
CA LYS A 3 -9.97 -7.64 -0.45
C LYS A 3 -9.20 -6.68 0.46
N ILE A 4 -9.76 -5.51 0.73
CA ILE A 4 -9.12 -4.50 1.59
C ILE A 4 -10.04 -4.22 2.76
N ILE A 5 -9.72 -4.87 3.87
CA ILE A 5 -10.43 -4.73 5.13
C ILE A 5 -10.00 -3.39 5.76
N SER A 6 -10.94 -2.45 5.85
CA SER A 6 -10.78 -1.18 6.57
C SER A 6 -10.52 -1.47 8.06
N GLY A 7 -9.48 -0.87 8.63
CA GLY A 7 -9.04 -1.08 10.02
C GLY A 7 -7.87 -2.04 10.20
N GLN A 8 -7.45 -2.78 9.17
CA GLN A 8 -6.29 -3.66 9.25
C GLN A 8 -4.96 -2.91 9.04
N LYS A 9 -3.89 -3.46 9.63
CA LYS A 9 -2.52 -3.03 9.36
C LYS A 9 -2.01 -3.77 8.13
N TYR A 10 -1.55 -3.01 7.16
CA TYR A 10 -0.92 -3.55 5.96
C TYR A 10 0.56 -3.28 6.01
N ARG A 11 1.34 -4.32 5.77
CA ARG A 11 2.76 -4.25 5.56
C ARG A 11 3.04 -3.97 4.09
N VAL A 12 3.83 -2.93 3.79
CA VAL A 12 4.31 -2.73 2.43
C VAL A 12 5.42 -3.75 2.16
N ILE A 13 5.23 -4.61 1.16
CA ILE A 13 6.21 -5.64 0.76
C ILE A 13 7.09 -5.20 -0.41
N GLY A 14 6.70 -4.16 -1.14
CA GLY A 14 7.53 -3.56 -2.18
C GLY A 14 6.72 -2.79 -3.22
N SER A 15 7.43 -2.20 -4.18
CA SER A 15 6.81 -1.69 -5.42
C SER A 15 6.92 -2.72 -6.53
N SER A 16 5.88 -2.84 -7.36
CA SER A 16 5.91 -3.69 -8.56
C SER A 16 5.06 -3.11 -9.67
N ASP A 17 5.38 -3.51 -10.89
CA ASP A 17 4.61 -3.19 -12.09
C ASP A 17 3.44 -4.18 -12.18
N TYR A 18 2.31 -3.83 -11.58
CA TYR A 18 1.11 -4.66 -11.59
C TYR A 18 0.00 -3.96 -12.38
N PRO A 19 -0.45 -4.53 -13.52
CA PRO A 19 -1.27 -3.82 -14.49
C PRO A 19 -2.71 -3.62 -14.02
N VAL A 20 -3.17 -4.28 -12.95
CA VAL A 20 -4.56 -4.23 -12.47
C VAL A 20 -4.61 -3.86 -11.00
N CYS A 21 -5.44 -2.90 -10.59
CA CYS A 21 -5.55 -2.55 -9.18
C CYS A 21 -6.54 -3.49 -8.49
N ASP A 22 -6.09 -4.26 -7.49
CA ASP A 22 -6.97 -5.18 -6.75
C ASP A 22 -8.06 -4.43 -5.93
N CYS A 23 -7.83 -3.14 -5.62
CA CYS A 23 -8.79 -2.28 -4.93
C CYS A 23 -9.99 -1.88 -5.80
N CYS A 24 -9.72 -1.41 -7.02
CA CYS A 24 -10.74 -0.73 -7.84
C CYS A 24 -10.94 -1.34 -9.22
N GLY A 25 -10.22 -2.41 -9.55
CA GLY A 25 -10.29 -3.11 -10.83
C GLY A 25 -9.72 -2.31 -12.02
N LYS A 26 -9.17 -1.11 -11.81
CA LYS A 26 -8.55 -0.34 -12.90
C LYS A 26 -7.43 -1.15 -13.54
N THR A 27 -7.39 -1.15 -14.86
CA THR A 27 -6.32 -1.76 -15.65
C THR A 27 -5.37 -0.67 -16.17
N ASN A 28 -4.18 -1.07 -16.61
CA ASN A 28 -3.10 -0.19 -17.10
C ASN A 28 -2.41 0.67 -16.01
N LEU A 29 -2.21 0.11 -14.82
CA LEU A 29 -1.38 0.76 -13.81
C LEU A 29 0.10 0.57 -14.08
N THR A 30 0.80 1.69 -14.28
CA THR A 30 2.26 1.75 -14.39
C THR A 30 2.98 1.83 -13.04
N ARG A 31 2.25 1.99 -11.93
CA ARG A 31 2.82 2.11 -10.59
C ARG A 31 1.90 1.43 -9.57
N ALA A 32 2.33 0.29 -9.05
CA ALA A 32 1.63 -0.42 -7.98
C ALA A 32 2.55 -0.72 -6.80
N VAL A 33 1.94 -0.95 -5.65
CA VAL A 33 2.61 -1.42 -4.43
C VAL A 33 1.95 -2.69 -3.95
N GLY A 34 2.80 -3.62 -3.50
CA GLY A 34 2.35 -4.81 -2.81
C GLY A 34 2.12 -4.48 -1.34
N LEU A 35 0.96 -4.86 -0.84
CA LEU A 35 0.59 -4.81 0.55
C LEU A 35 0.32 -6.23 1.04
N GLU A 36 0.81 -6.56 2.22
CA GLU A 36 0.57 -7.83 2.90
C GLU A 36 -0.23 -7.54 4.17
N SER A 37 -1.38 -8.18 4.32
CA SER A 37 -2.15 -8.09 5.56
C SER A 37 -1.52 -8.94 6.67
N GLU A 38 -1.93 -8.71 7.91
CA GLU A 38 -1.48 -9.49 9.07
C GLU A 38 -1.85 -10.98 8.95
N ASP A 39 -2.93 -11.29 8.23
CA ASP A 39 -3.36 -12.66 7.89
C ASP A 39 -2.48 -13.36 6.83
N GLY A 40 -1.46 -12.67 6.30
CA GLY A 40 -0.54 -13.21 5.28
C GLY A 40 -1.05 -13.08 3.83
N GLU A 41 -2.16 -12.38 3.62
CA GLU A 41 -2.68 -12.11 2.28
C GLU A 41 -1.94 -10.95 1.61
N ALA A 42 -1.26 -11.23 0.49
CA ALA A 42 -0.62 -10.21 -0.34
C ALA A 42 -1.56 -9.72 -1.46
N ILE A 43 -1.77 -8.41 -1.52
CA ILE A 43 -2.57 -7.71 -2.53
C ILE A 43 -1.73 -6.65 -3.24
N ASN A 44 -1.96 -6.49 -4.54
CA ASN A 44 -1.29 -5.45 -5.32
C ASN A 44 -2.27 -4.33 -5.64
N VAL A 45 -1.96 -3.14 -5.14
CA VAL A 45 -2.80 -1.96 -5.31
C VAL A 45 -2.05 -0.82 -5.96
N GLY A 46 -2.76 -0.07 -6.80
CA GLY A 46 -2.23 1.15 -7.38
C GLY A 46 -1.85 2.18 -6.32
N VAL A 47 -0.77 2.92 -6.55
CA VAL A 47 -0.32 3.98 -5.63
C VAL A 47 -1.40 5.01 -5.31
N ILE A 48 -2.30 5.31 -6.25
CA ILE A 48 -3.41 6.25 -6.03
C ILE A 48 -4.44 5.67 -5.05
N CYS A 49 -4.79 4.39 -5.20
CA CYS A 49 -5.72 3.73 -4.29
C CYS A 49 -5.08 3.53 -2.91
N ALA A 50 -3.83 3.07 -2.90
CA ALA A 50 -3.04 2.92 -1.68
C ALA A 50 -2.92 4.25 -0.92
N SER A 51 -2.71 5.37 -1.60
CA SER A 51 -2.66 6.70 -0.97
C SER A 51 -3.96 7.10 -0.27
N LYS A 52 -5.11 6.69 -0.81
CA LYS A 52 -6.43 6.97 -0.21
C LYS A 52 -6.73 6.09 1.01
N LEU A 53 -6.25 4.85 0.96
CA LEU A 53 -6.52 3.83 1.97
C LEU A 53 -5.53 3.90 3.15
N LEU A 54 -4.25 4.08 2.83
CA LEU A 54 -3.17 3.98 3.80
C LEU A 54 -2.96 5.30 4.52
N ARG A 55 -2.77 5.18 5.84
CA ARG A 55 -2.42 6.29 6.70
C ARG A 55 -1.19 5.96 7.53
N GLN A 56 -0.35 6.98 7.69
CA GLN A 56 0.86 6.89 8.49
C GLN A 56 0.66 7.65 9.81
N PRO A 57 1.01 7.03 10.95
CA PRO A 57 1.10 7.76 12.20
C PRO A 57 2.32 8.69 12.18
N TYR A 58 2.10 9.98 12.42
CA TYR A 58 3.16 10.99 12.54
C TYR A 58 2.80 11.98 13.65
N MET A 59 3.72 12.18 14.60
CA MET A 59 3.53 13.06 15.76
C MET A 59 2.20 12.82 16.51
N GLY A 60 1.84 11.56 16.74
CA GLY A 60 0.61 11.18 17.47
C GLY A 60 -0.71 11.36 16.70
N LYS A 61 -0.66 11.77 15.43
CA LYS A 61 -1.83 11.91 14.54
C LYS A 61 -1.68 11.02 13.32
N THR A 62 -2.79 10.55 12.76
CA THR A 62 -2.78 9.71 11.55
C THR A 62 -3.02 10.58 10.31
N TYR A 63 -2.05 10.61 9.40
CA TYR A 63 -2.12 11.39 8.17
C TYR A 63 -2.28 10.49 6.94
N PRO A 64 -3.03 10.92 5.91
CA PRO A 64 -3.07 10.21 4.64
C PRO A 64 -1.67 10.20 4.01
N VAL A 65 -1.29 9.06 3.42
CA VAL A 65 0.00 8.93 2.75
C VAL A 65 -0.13 9.40 1.31
N SER A 66 0.69 10.36 0.88
CA SER A 66 0.72 10.79 -0.53
C SER A 66 1.16 9.65 -1.46
N PRO A 67 0.70 9.62 -2.73
CA PRO A 67 1.06 8.53 -3.67
C PRO A 67 2.58 8.43 -3.90
N GLU A 68 3.30 9.55 -3.85
CA GLU A 68 4.76 9.59 -3.94
C GLU A 68 5.43 8.97 -2.71
N ALA A 69 4.87 9.21 -1.52
CA ALA A 69 5.35 8.61 -0.28
C ALA A 69 5.11 7.09 -0.28
N VAL A 70 3.96 6.62 -0.76
CA VAL A 70 3.68 5.17 -0.94
C VAL A 70 4.72 4.53 -1.87
N LEU A 71 5.04 5.17 -3.00
CA LEU A 71 6.05 4.67 -3.93
C LEU A 71 7.46 4.70 -3.33
N SER A 72 7.80 5.76 -2.59
CA SER A 72 9.09 5.89 -1.90
C SER A 72 9.26 4.79 -0.85
N ILE A 73 8.22 4.51 -0.05
CA ILE A 73 8.18 3.41 0.91
C ILE A 73 8.33 2.07 0.19
N GLY A 74 7.57 1.83 -0.89
CA GLY A 74 7.69 0.61 -1.68
C GLY A 74 9.10 0.38 -2.22
N ARG A 75 9.74 1.40 -2.80
CA ARG A 75 11.13 1.32 -3.28
C ARG A 75 12.13 1.09 -2.16
N ARG A 76 11.91 1.74 -1.01
CA ARG A 76 12.75 1.57 0.18
C ARG A 76 12.67 0.15 0.71
N VAL A 77 11.46 -0.42 0.80
CA VAL A 77 11.25 -1.82 1.19
C VAL A 77 11.97 -2.75 0.21
N THR A 78 11.82 -2.54 -1.10
CA THR A 78 12.48 -3.37 -2.12
C THR A 78 14.01 -3.27 -2.04
N ARG A 79 14.57 -2.07 -1.82
CA ARG A 79 16.02 -1.83 -1.81
C ARG A 79 16.69 -2.21 -0.49
N GLU A 80 16.12 -1.77 0.63
CA GLU A 80 16.71 -1.91 1.97
C GLU A 80 16.16 -3.12 2.73
N ARG A 81 15.17 -3.86 2.18
CA ARG A 81 14.45 -4.96 2.84
C ARG A 81 13.85 -4.56 4.19
N VAL A 82 13.48 -3.29 4.33
CA VAL A 82 12.88 -2.74 5.53
C VAL A 82 11.39 -3.00 5.51
N THR A 83 10.84 -3.45 6.62
CA THR A 83 9.39 -3.64 6.78
C THR A 83 8.74 -2.33 7.23
N SER A 84 7.79 -1.81 6.44
CA SER A 84 7.01 -0.62 6.80
C SER A 84 5.53 -0.99 6.99
N TYR A 85 4.99 -0.69 8.18
CA TYR A 85 3.59 -0.92 8.51
C TYR A 85 2.79 0.35 8.32
N LEU A 86 1.65 0.24 7.65
CA LEU A 86 0.70 1.32 7.43
C LEU A 86 -0.69 0.87 7.87
N HIS A 87 -1.51 1.81 8.32
CA HIS A 87 -2.87 1.52 8.77
C HIS A 87 -3.85 1.81 7.63
N ALA A 88 -4.70 0.84 7.27
CA ALA A 88 -5.84 1.12 6.42
C ALA A 88 -6.99 1.67 7.27
N ARG A 89 -7.59 2.77 6.82
CA ARG A 89 -8.81 3.30 7.41
C ARG A 89 -9.94 3.28 6.39
#